data_AF-A0A937R705-F1
#
_entry.id   AF-A0A937R705-F1
#
_cell.length_a   1.000
_cell.length_b   1.000
_cell.length_c   1.000
_cell.angle_alpha   90.00
_cell.angle_beta   90.00
_cell.angle_gamma   90.00
#
_symmetry.space_group_name_H-M   'P 1'
#
loop_
_entity.id
_entity.type
_entity.pdbx_description
1 polymer ?
#
loop_
_entity_poly.entity_id
_entity_poly.type
_entity_poly.pdbx_seq_one_letter_code
_entity_poly.pdbx_strand_id
1 'polypeptide(L)' 'MAKGKFSVLLTAVMFFATVGTVSAVDEIRVGTIGPTTGWATIFGEGALQGVKLALAERDYKFNGIPIKLFSEDTKAD' A
#
# COMPACT_ATOMS: atom_id res chain seq x y z
N MET A 1 -11.01 3.58 -50.80
CA MET A 1 -11.76 3.22 -49.58
C MET A 1 -10.86 2.60 -48.49
N ALA A 2 -9.65 3.15 -48.25
CA ALA A 2 -8.64 2.52 -47.36
C ALA A 2 -8.18 3.40 -46.17
N LYS A 3 -8.38 4.73 -46.22
CA LYS A 3 -7.90 5.67 -45.19
C LYS A 3 -8.61 5.52 -43.83
N GLY A 4 -9.92 5.23 -43.83
CA GLY A 4 -10.70 5.11 -42.60
C GLY A 4 -10.36 3.87 -41.76
N LYS A 5 -10.04 2.74 -42.39
CA LYS A 5 -9.71 1.49 -41.70
C LYS A 5 -8.32 1.56 -41.04
N PHE A 6 -7.37 2.25 -41.67
CA PHE A 6 -6.02 2.42 -41.16
C PHE A 6 -5.97 3.35 -39.93
N SER A 7 -6.76 4.43 -39.93
CA SER A 7 -6.83 5.34 -38.79
C SER A 7 -7.46 4.68 -37.56
N VAL A 8 -8.49 3.85 -37.73
CA VAL A 8 -9.11 3.12 -36.61
C VAL A 8 -8.16 2.08 -36.03
N LEU A 9 -7.38 1.40 -36.89
CA LEU A 9 -6.38 0.43 -36.44
C LEU A 9 -5.26 1.10 -35.62
N LEU A 10 -4.80 2.28 -36.06
CA LEU A 10 -3.73 3.01 -35.38
C LEU A 10 -4.17 3.53 -34.00
N THR A 11 -5.41 4.00 -33.88
CA THR A 11 -5.99 4.42 -32.60
C THR A 11 -6.19 3.23 -31.64
N ALA A 12 -6.59 2.08 -32.16
CA ALA A 12 -6.72 0.85 -31.36
C ALA A 12 -5.36 0.36 -30.84
N VAL A 13 -4.30 0.39 -31.67
CA VAL A 13 -2.95 0.00 -31.25
C VAL A 13 -2.40 0.94 -30.18
N MET A 14 -2.64 2.25 -30.29
CA MET A 14 -2.28 3.22 -29.23
C MET A 14 -3.02 2.96 -27.91
N PHE A 15 -4.29 2.54 -27.96
CA PHE A 15 -5.08 2.24 -26.77
C PHE A 15 -4.62 0.95 -26.06
N PHE A 16 -4.16 -0.05 -26.82
CA PHE A 16 -3.57 -1.27 -26.24
C PHE A 16 -2.14 -1.07 -25.74
N ALA A 17 -1.37 -0.14 -26.31
CA ALA A 17 0.00 0.15 -25.88
C ALA A 17 0.08 0.81 -24.49
N THR A 18 -1.01 1.39 -23.97
CA THR A 18 -1.06 2.00 -22.63
C THR A 18 -1.49 1.03 -21.53
N VAL A 19 -1.86 -0.21 -21.87
CA VAL A 19 -2.15 -1.26 -20.88
C VAL A 19 -0.80 -1.84 -20.42
N GLY A 20 -0.03 -0.98 -19.74
CA GLY A 20 1.25 -1.34 -19.16
C GLY A 20 1.10 -2.46 -18.15
N THR A 21 2.15 -3.27 -18.04
CA THR A 21 2.28 -4.36 -17.07
C THR A 21 1.83 -3.91 -15.68
N VAL A 22 0.77 -4.54 -15.15
CA VAL A 22 0.48 -4.49 -13.72
C VAL A 22 1.62 -5.25 -13.04
N SER A 23 2.69 -4.55 -12.71
CA SER A 23 3.70 -5.09 -11.82
C SER A 23 3.02 -5.19 -10.46
N ALA A 24 2.94 -6.40 -9.90
CA ALA A 24 2.60 -6.57 -8.50
C ALA A 24 3.54 -5.65 -7.72
N VAL A 25 3.01 -4.60 -7.11
CA VAL A 25 3.81 -3.70 -6.30
C VAL A 25 4.26 -4.54 -5.12
N ASP A 26 5.56 -4.87 -5.06
CA ASP A 26 6.14 -5.45 -3.86
C ASP A 26 5.79 -4.52 -2.69
N GLU A 27 5.10 -5.03 -1.66
CA GLU A 27 4.73 -4.27 -0.47
C GLU A 27 5.55 -4.72 0.73
N ILE A 28 6.04 -3.77 1.52
CA ILE A 28 6.67 -4.05 2.81
C ILE A 28 5.55 -4.24 3.83
N ARG A 29 5.49 -5.41 4.47
CA ARG A 29 4.46 -5.74 5.47
C ARG A 29 5.08 -5.65 6.87
N VAL A 30 4.57 -4.74 7.69
CA VAL A 30 5.03 -4.54 9.07
C VAL A 30 3.92 -4.95 10.03
N GLY A 31 4.25 -5.82 10.99
CA GLY A 31 3.35 -6.23 12.05
C GLY A 31 3.70 -5.55 13.36
N THR A 32 2.68 -5.13 14.10
CA THR A 32 2.79 -4.69 15.50
C THR A 32 1.90 -5.57 16.35
N ILE A 33 2.43 -6.05 17.47
CA ILE A 33 1.71 -6.89 18.42
C ILE A 33 1.89 -6.27 19.79
N GLY A 34 0.80 -5.99 20.48
CA GLY A 34 0.84 -5.41 21.82
C GLY A 34 -0.56 -5.22 22.40
N PRO A 35 -0.66 -4.88 23.69
CA PRO A 35 -1.96 -4.69 24.34
C PRO A 35 -2.55 -3.36 23.89
N THR A 36 -3.50 -3.38 22.96
CA THR A 36 -4.34 -2.21 22.65
C THR A 36 -5.64 -2.22 23.45
N THR A 37 -5.95 -3.34 24.10
CA THR A 37 -6.97 -3.45 25.14
C THR A 37 -6.40 -4.14 26.39
N GLY A 38 -7.18 -4.17 27.48
CA GLY A 38 -6.79 -4.77 28.74
C GLY A 38 -6.11 -3.80 29.71
N TRP A 39 -5.56 -4.32 30.81
CA TRP A 39 -4.98 -3.49 31.88
C TRP A 39 -3.69 -2.79 31.45
N ALA A 40 -3.02 -3.30 30.41
CA ALA A 40 -1.75 -2.80 29.89
C ALA A 40 -1.89 -1.91 28.64
N THR A 41 -3.11 -1.46 28.29
CA THR A 41 -3.38 -0.66 27.07
C THR A 41 -2.44 0.53 26.88
N ILE A 42 -2.09 1.22 27.97
CA ILE A 42 -1.23 2.41 27.91
C ILE A 42 0.13 2.13 27.26
N PHE A 43 0.63 0.90 27.35
CA PHE A 43 1.92 0.51 26.75
C PHE A 43 1.78 0.22 25.25
N GLY A 44 0.70 -0.42 24.81
CA GLY A 44 0.51 -0.77 23.40
C GLY A 44 -0.05 0.37 22.55
N GLU A 45 -0.97 1.18 23.09
CA GLU A 45 -1.59 2.27 22.34
C GLU A 45 -0.57 3.35 21.95
N GLY A 46 0.25 3.80 22.90
CA GLY A 46 1.30 4.78 22.63
C GLY A 46 2.34 4.28 21.62
N ALA A 47 2.73 3.01 21.70
CA ALA A 47 3.63 2.39 20.75
C ALA A 47 3.02 2.32 19.34
N LEU A 48 1.75 1.88 19.21
CA LEU A 48 1.06 1.82 17.92
C LEU A 48 0.89 3.21 17.30
N GLN A 49 0.55 4.23 18.10
CA GLN A 49 0.44 5.61 17.64
C GLN A 49 1.80 6.15 17.17
N GLY A 50 2.87 5.86 17.90
CA GLY A 50 4.24 6.22 17.50
C GLY A 50 4.67 5.60 16.17
N VAL A 51 4.38 4.32 15.96
CA VAL A 51 4.65 3.65 14.67
C VAL A 51 3.84 4.30 13.55
N LYS A 52 2.54 4.56 13.76
CA LYS A 52 1.70 5.23 12.75
C LYS A 52 2.22 6.63 12.40
N LEU A 53 2.64 7.41 13.39
CA LEU A 53 3.23 8.73 13.17
C LEU A 53 4.51 8.64 12.34
N ALA A 54 5.44 7.77 12.73
CA ALA A 54 6.70 7.60 12.00
C ALA A 54 6.52 7.14 10.54
N LEU A 55 5.54 6.27 10.28
CA LEU A 55 5.20 5.85 8.92
C LEU A 55 4.51 6.96 8.13
N ALA A 56 3.64 7.75 8.77
CA ALA A 56 2.97 8.88 8.14
C ALA A 56 3.96 9.97 7.69
N GLU A 57 5.03 10.23 8.45
CA GLU A 57 6.11 11.15 8.06
C GLU A 57 6.84 10.74 6.76
N ARG A 58 6.66 9.49 6.33
CA ARG A 58 7.27 8.91 5.13
C ARG A 58 6.25 8.51 4.07
N ASP A 59 5.02 9.02 4.16
CA ASP A 59 3.90 8.66 3.28
C ASP A 59 3.67 7.14 3.18
N TYR A 60 3.96 6.40 4.25
CA TYR A 60 3.93 4.94 4.28
C TYR A 60 4.79 4.33 3.16
N LYS A 61 5.96 4.88 2.86
CA LYS A 61 6.87 4.38 1.83
C LYS A 61 8.31 4.33 2.31
N PHE A 62 9.04 3.33 1.82
CA PHE A 62 10.49 3.27 1.94
C PHE A 62 11.08 3.01 0.55
N ASN A 63 11.92 3.93 0.05
CA ASN A 63 12.48 3.86 -1.30
C ASN A 63 11.43 3.66 -2.41
N GLY A 64 10.25 4.29 -2.26
CA GLY A 64 9.14 4.17 -3.20
C GLY A 64 8.29 2.89 -3.05
N ILE A 65 8.71 1.95 -2.21
CA ILE A 65 7.99 0.71 -1.92
C ILE A 65 6.94 1.01 -0.83
N PRO A 66 5.64 0.72 -1.05
CA PRO A 66 4.61 0.98 -0.04
C PRO A 66 4.78 0.07 1.17
N ILE A 67 4.50 0.62 2.35
CA ILE A 67 4.49 -0.07 3.64
C ILE A 67 3.05 -0.24 4.08
N LYS A 68 2.66 -1.48 4.38
CA LYS A 68 1.37 -1.83 4.97
C LYS A 68 1.56 -2.25 6.43
N LEU A 69 0.93 -1.51 7.32
CA LEU A 69 0.96 -1.79 8.76
C LEU A 69 -0.22 -2.69 9.15
N PHE A 70 0.09 -3.77 9.88
CA PHE A 70 -0.86 -4.64 10.55
C PHE A 70 -0.68 -4.49 12.06
N SER A 71 -1.78 -4.56 12.80
CA SER A 71 -1.77 -4.48 14.26
C SER A 71 -2.62 -5.60 14.83
N GLU A 72 -2.08 -6.30 15.83
CA GLU A 72 -2.77 -7.33 16.58
C GLU A 72 -2.76 -6.99 18.07
N ASP A 73 -3.91 -7.19 18.70
CA ASP A 73 -4.14 -6.88 20.10
C ASP A 73 -3.92 -8.13 20.97
N THR A 74 -2.97 -8.06 21.90
CA THR A 74 -2.73 -9.16 22.85
C THR A 74 -3.70 -9.14 24.03
N LYS A 75 -4.49 -8.07 24.21
CA LYS A 75 -5.45 -7.91 25.32
C LYS A 75 -4.83 -7.94 26.72
N ALA A 76 -3.50 -7.84 26.79
CA ALA A 76 -2.71 -8.03 28.01
C ALA A 76 -2.83 -9.43 28.65
N ASP A 77 -2.96 -10.46 27.81
CA ASP A 77 -2.99 -11.90 28.14
C ASP A 77 -1.71 -12.61 27.64
#